data_AF-A0A955AE15-F1
#
_entry.id   AF-A0A955AE15-F1
#
_cell.length_a   1.000
_cell.length_b   1.000
_cell.length_c   1.000
_cell.angle_alpha   90.00
_cell.angle_beta   90.00
_cell.angle_gamma   90.00
#
_symmetry.space_group_name_H-M   'P 1'
#
loop_
_entity.id
_entity.type
_entity.pdbx_description
1 polymer ?
#
loop_
_entity_poly.entity_id
_entity_poly.type
_entity_poly.pdbx_seq_one_letter_code
_entity_poly.pdbx_strand_id
1 'polypeptide(L)'
;YNDYNIESGPKHESSMVLLKRLLNEAAPIHAVGIQGHWKSGQVPFDDIEKAIVDYASLGLKVSITELDVTIRGQSGGQLGGSVGRRRYPTTAPPSLDELNAQAEDYARLFAIFKKHEDVIERVTFWGLNDRRTWRWGQHPLLLDASNNPKPAYAAIVNATLPDNADDRVSPLEQIRVNDGGQGPNSATATPLKWSASGVLVRPISDESHTIVSVKDPTIVRHEGLWHIYATAYSTSARTWSMVYLNFKEWDDAPNAKLTHIDINPKLRGYHCAPHLFYFTPHEKWYLIFQSQHPQYCTADDISKPETWSAPQNFFESMPPGTPRLPIDYHIICDATHAYLFFTGDDGNFYRCRTKIGDFPNGMSAPEIAIKDNRNDLFEGSMTYKVKGTETYLTIIEAMSPARYYRAWTSNDLNGEWTPLPGADSWDTPFAGIKNVTFDDGVQPWTRDISHGELIRDNVTETPTIDVGNLQFLFQGRDPDDGGPYHLLPYRLGLLRLDESSEFPPPIGDVDVGAN
;
A
#
# COMPACT_ATOMS: atom_id res chain seq x y z
N TYR A 1 30.20 -22.19 -27.55
CA TYR A 1 31.35 -21.67 -26.77
C TYR A 1 30.79 -20.79 -25.66
N ASN A 2 31.10 -20.98 -24.39
CA ASN A 2 30.48 -20.24 -23.27
C ASN A 2 31.56 -19.75 -22.30
N ASP A 3 31.58 -18.46 -21.96
CA ASP A 3 32.64 -17.88 -21.13
C ASP A 3 32.21 -16.60 -20.38
N TYR A 4 32.94 -16.27 -19.31
CA TYR A 4 32.74 -15.10 -18.43
C TYR A 4 33.48 -13.86 -18.94
N ASN A 5 32.90 -12.66 -18.81
CA ASN A 5 33.48 -11.38 -19.26
C ASN A 5 33.90 -11.39 -20.75
N ILE A 6 33.28 -12.25 -21.55
CA ILE A 6 33.62 -12.42 -22.96
C ILE A 6 33.10 -11.24 -23.81
N GLU A 7 32.17 -10.46 -23.25
CA GLU A 7 31.56 -9.29 -23.86
C GLU A 7 32.47 -8.07 -23.92
N SER A 8 33.51 -7.98 -23.08
CA SER A 8 34.28 -6.74 -22.91
C SER A 8 35.78 -6.88 -23.13
N GLY A 9 36.39 -5.77 -23.56
CA GLY A 9 37.84 -5.58 -23.64
C GLY A 9 38.61 -6.59 -24.51
N PRO A 10 39.90 -6.84 -24.21
CA PRO A 10 40.77 -7.72 -25.01
C PRO A 10 40.28 -9.17 -25.11
N LYS A 11 39.45 -9.60 -24.15
CA LYS A 11 38.87 -10.95 -24.14
C LYS A 11 37.85 -11.09 -25.26
N HIS A 12 37.01 -10.08 -25.47
CA HIS A 12 36.08 -10.05 -26.59
C HIS A 12 36.82 -10.13 -27.94
N GLU A 13 37.84 -9.29 -28.15
CA GLU A 13 38.65 -9.28 -29.37
C GLU A 13 39.30 -10.65 -29.65
N SER A 14 39.89 -11.26 -28.62
CA SER A 14 40.50 -12.59 -28.70
C SER A 14 39.47 -13.68 -29.04
N SER A 15 38.27 -13.58 -28.46
CA SER A 15 37.18 -14.52 -28.74
C SER A 15 36.74 -14.45 -30.21
N MET A 16 36.71 -13.26 -30.80
CA MET A 16 36.37 -13.07 -32.21
C MET A 16 37.40 -13.71 -33.15
N VAL A 17 38.70 -13.61 -32.84
CA VAL A 17 39.76 -14.29 -33.60
C VAL A 17 39.60 -15.81 -33.50
N LEU A 18 39.34 -16.31 -32.29
CA LEU A 18 39.15 -17.74 -32.04
C LEU A 18 37.93 -18.28 -32.80
N LEU A 19 36.77 -17.62 -32.69
CA LEU A 19 35.53 -18.06 -33.32
C LEU A 19 35.64 -18.05 -34.86
N LYS A 20 36.23 -17.01 -35.45
CA LYS A 20 36.50 -16.96 -36.91
C LYS A 20 37.37 -18.12 -37.36
N ARG A 21 38.44 -18.42 -36.61
CA ARG A 21 39.32 -19.56 -36.90
C ARG A 21 38.55 -20.88 -36.82
N LEU A 22 37.79 -21.11 -35.75
CA LEU A 22 37.05 -22.36 -35.55
C LEU A 22 35.98 -22.57 -36.63
N LEU A 23 35.29 -21.50 -37.05
CA LEU A 23 34.36 -21.55 -38.18
C LEU A 23 35.07 -21.88 -39.51
N ASN A 24 36.24 -21.29 -39.76
CA ASN A 24 37.05 -21.60 -40.95
C ASN A 24 37.57 -23.05 -40.96
N GLU A 25 37.83 -23.62 -39.78
CA GLU A 25 38.21 -25.03 -39.60
C GLU A 25 37.01 -25.99 -39.61
N ALA A 26 35.81 -25.49 -39.93
CA ALA A 26 34.55 -26.25 -39.94
C ALA A 26 34.21 -26.93 -38.59
N ALA A 27 34.63 -26.34 -37.48
CA ALA A 27 34.23 -26.81 -36.15
C ALA A 27 32.71 -26.58 -35.94
N PRO A 28 32.00 -27.51 -35.28
CA PRO A 28 30.54 -27.46 -35.13
C PRO A 28 30.12 -26.49 -34.01
N ILE A 29 30.42 -25.19 -34.19
CA ILE A 29 30.03 -24.13 -33.26
C ILE A 29 28.78 -23.45 -33.80
N HIS A 30 27.71 -23.52 -33.02
CA HIS A 30 26.40 -23.00 -33.41
C HIS A 30 26.01 -21.76 -32.61
N ALA A 31 26.57 -21.59 -31.41
CA ALA A 31 26.25 -20.48 -30.52
C ALA A 31 27.40 -20.08 -29.59
N VAL A 32 27.34 -18.83 -29.14
CA VAL A 32 28.19 -18.25 -28.10
C VAL A 32 27.35 -17.91 -26.86
N GLY A 33 27.81 -18.34 -25.70
CA GLY A 33 27.22 -18.05 -24.40
C GLY A 33 28.00 -16.95 -23.69
N ILE A 34 27.31 -15.90 -23.28
CA ILE A 34 27.83 -14.81 -22.45
C ILE A 34 27.34 -15.06 -21.02
N GLN A 35 28.25 -15.35 -20.08
CA GLN A 35 27.86 -15.51 -18.67
C GLN A 35 27.56 -14.14 -18.04
N GLY A 36 26.29 -13.85 -17.80
CA GLY A 36 25.76 -12.56 -17.36
C GLY A 36 25.93 -12.28 -15.87
N HIS A 37 27.18 -12.17 -15.42
CA HIS A 37 27.56 -12.02 -14.02
C HIS A 37 28.00 -10.58 -13.72
N TRP A 38 27.04 -9.66 -13.64
CA TRP A 38 27.31 -8.23 -13.57
C TRP A 38 27.02 -7.61 -12.21
N LYS A 39 27.30 -6.32 -12.07
CA LYS A 39 27.10 -5.55 -10.84
C LYS A 39 26.29 -4.31 -11.13
N SER A 40 25.32 -4.04 -10.27
CA SER A 40 24.44 -2.89 -10.42
C SER A 40 25.22 -1.58 -10.39
N GLY A 41 24.83 -0.65 -11.27
CA GLY A 41 25.53 0.61 -11.53
C GLY A 41 26.86 0.46 -12.28
N GLN A 42 27.24 -0.76 -12.68
CA GLN A 42 28.51 -1.06 -13.37
C GLN A 42 28.34 -2.07 -14.53
N VAL A 43 27.12 -2.21 -15.05
CA VAL A 43 26.84 -3.12 -16.17
C VAL A 43 27.40 -2.52 -17.47
N PRO A 44 28.24 -3.25 -18.24
CA PRO A 44 28.85 -2.72 -19.46
C PRO A 44 27.91 -2.88 -20.67
N PHE A 45 26.80 -2.13 -20.68
CA PHE A 45 25.72 -2.28 -21.66
C PHE A 45 26.20 -2.21 -23.13
N ASP A 46 27.03 -1.23 -23.46
CA ASP A 46 27.49 -1.02 -24.84
C ASP A 46 28.40 -2.18 -25.31
N ASP A 47 29.23 -2.71 -24.42
CA ASP A 47 30.09 -3.87 -24.70
C ASP A 47 29.24 -5.13 -24.88
N ILE A 48 28.21 -5.33 -24.05
CA ILE A 48 27.25 -6.45 -24.16
C ILE A 48 26.55 -6.41 -25.52
N GLU A 49 25.98 -5.25 -25.89
CA GLU A 49 25.29 -5.09 -27.16
C GLU A 49 26.24 -5.29 -28.35
N LYS A 50 27.42 -4.69 -28.29
CA LYS A 50 28.46 -4.87 -29.32
C LYS A 50 28.84 -6.34 -29.48
N ALA A 51 29.03 -7.06 -28.38
CA ALA A 51 29.40 -8.47 -28.42
C ALA A 51 28.31 -9.35 -29.05
N ILE A 52 27.04 -9.07 -28.75
CA ILE A 52 25.90 -9.74 -29.39
C ILE A 52 25.94 -9.56 -30.92
N VAL A 53 26.12 -8.31 -31.38
CA VAL A 53 26.20 -7.97 -32.81
C VAL A 53 27.42 -8.63 -33.48
N ASP A 54 28.58 -8.59 -32.82
CA ASP A 54 29.81 -9.16 -33.35
C ASP A 54 29.70 -10.68 -33.50
N TYR A 55 29.16 -11.40 -32.51
CA TYR A 55 28.94 -12.85 -32.63
C TYR A 55 27.89 -13.20 -33.68
N ALA A 56 26.80 -12.44 -33.75
CA ALA A 56 25.78 -12.59 -34.79
C ALA A 56 26.36 -12.40 -36.20
N SER A 57 27.31 -11.47 -36.38
CA SER A 57 27.99 -11.23 -37.68
C SER A 57 28.78 -12.44 -38.20
N LEU A 58 29.10 -13.40 -37.33
CA LEU A 58 29.74 -14.67 -37.69
C LEU A 58 28.73 -15.77 -38.04
N GLY A 59 27.43 -15.48 -38.03
CA GLY A 59 26.36 -16.46 -38.23
C GLY A 59 26.07 -17.32 -37.00
N LEU A 60 26.58 -16.94 -35.83
CA LEU A 60 26.37 -17.65 -34.57
C LEU A 60 25.15 -17.11 -33.82
N LYS A 61 24.41 -17.99 -33.16
CA LYS A 61 23.41 -17.58 -32.16
C LYS A 61 24.08 -17.16 -30.86
N VAL A 62 23.38 -16.36 -30.06
CA VAL A 62 23.86 -15.91 -28.75
C VAL A 62 22.97 -16.47 -27.64
N SER A 63 23.55 -16.86 -26.52
CA SER A 63 22.82 -17.19 -25.29
C SER A 63 23.34 -16.32 -24.16
N ILE A 64 22.46 -15.69 -23.40
CA ILE A 64 22.81 -15.09 -22.11
C ILE A 64 22.70 -16.20 -21.08
N THR A 65 23.84 -16.67 -20.62
CA THR A 65 23.94 -17.77 -19.67
C THR A 65 24.17 -17.21 -18.28
N GLU A 66 23.74 -17.92 -17.24
CA GLU A 66 24.12 -17.64 -15.85
C GLU A 66 23.84 -16.19 -15.37
N LEU A 67 22.71 -15.60 -15.77
CA LEU A 67 22.37 -14.21 -15.47
C LEU A 67 22.14 -13.97 -13.96
N ASP A 68 22.93 -13.07 -13.39
CA ASP A 68 22.75 -12.46 -12.07
C ASP A 68 23.42 -11.06 -11.99
N VAL A 69 22.78 -10.09 -11.33
CA VAL A 69 23.27 -8.70 -11.22
C VAL A 69 23.35 -8.30 -9.75
N THR A 70 24.53 -8.19 -9.16
CA THR A 70 24.68 -7.96 -7.71
C THR A 70 24.42 -6.51 -7.30
N ILE A 71 23.78 -6.29 -6.14
CA ILE A 71 23.64 -4.94 -5.54
C ILE A 71 24.92 -4.54 -4.79
N ARG A 72 25.39 -5.40 -3.88
CA ARG A 72 26.54 -5.16 -2.99
C ARG A 72 27.55 -6.31 -3.10
N GLY A 73 28.83 -6.05 -2.82
CA GLY A 73 29.89 -7.08 -2.82
C GLY A 73 31.03 -6.81 -3.81
N GLN A 74 32.11 -7.59 -3.69
CA GLN A 74 33.20 -7.64 -4.67
C GLN A 74 32.92 -8.69 -5.75
N SER A 75 33.56 -8.53 -6.90
CA SER A 75 33.48 -9.48 -8.01
C SER A 75 33.98 -10.87 -7.58
N GLY A 76 33.12 -11.88 -7.73
CA GLY A 76 33.35 -13.26 -7.28
C GLY A 76 32.30 -13.71 -6.27
N GLY A 77 31.76 -14.91 -6.45
CA GLY A 77 30.91 -15.55 -5.43
C GLY A 77 31.71 -16.36 -4.42
N GLN A 78 31.02 -17.13 -3.57
CA GLN A 78 31.60 -17.79 -2.40
C GLN A 78 32.80 -18.72 -2.69
N LEU A 79 32.99 -19.12 -3.95
CA LEU A 79 34.08 -19.99 -4.39
C LEU A 79 35.37 -19.24 -4.77
N GLY A 80 35.31 -17.91 -4.94
CA GLY A 80 36.42 -17.08 -5.38
C GLY A 80 36.99 -16.22 -4.25
N GLY A 81 38.03 -16.73 -3.57
CA GLY A 81 38.85 -15.94 -2.65
C GLY A 81 39.22 -16.68 -1.38
N SER A 82 40.40 -17.29 -1.39
CA SER A 82 41.14 -17.81 -0.24
C SER A 82 40.34 -18.69 0.74
N VAL A 83 40.56 -19.99 0.64
CA VAL A 83 40.36 -20.97 1.73
C VAL A 83 40.83 -20.33 3.04
N GLY A 84 39.89 -19.93 3.90
CA GLY A 84 40.19 -19.58 5.30
C GLY A 84 39.77 -18.21 5.83
N ARG A 85 39.14 -17.30 5.08
CA ARG A 85 38.56 -16.09 5.69
C ARG A 85 37.20 -15.73 5.11
N ARG A 86 36.13 -16.18 5.79
CA ARG A 86 34.75 -15.71 5.59
C ARG A 86 34.69 -14.19 5.84
N ARG A 87 34.86 -13.39 4.81
CA ARG A 87 34.50 -11.96 4.87
C ARG A 87 32.98 -11.92 4.65
N TYR A 88 32.24 -11.78 5.74
CA TYR A 88 30.78 -11.76 5.73
C TYR A 88 30.27 -10.67 4.77
N PRO A 89 29.57 -11.03 3.68
CA PRO A 89 28.78 -10.07 2.92
C PRO A 89 27.71 -9.48 3.86
N THR A 90 27.41 -8.20 3.71
CA THR A 90 26.44 -7.51 4.56
C THR A 90 25.08 -8.21 4.44
N THR A 91 24.58 -8.82 5.52
CA THR A 91 23.22 -9.39 5.58
C THR A 91 22.14 -8.34 5.74
N ALA A 92 22.51 -7.06 5.75
CA ALA A 92 21.56 -5.96 5.75
C ALA A 92 20.71 -6.06 4.47
N PRO A 93 19.39 -5.93 4.59
CA PRO A 93 18.54 -5.82 3.41
C PRO A 93 19.02 -4.65 2.53
N PRO A 94 18.92 -4.78 1.19
CA PRO A 94 19.17 -3.66 0.28
C PRO A 94 18.26 -2.47 0.59
N SER A 95 18.74 -1.24 0.38
CA SER A 95 17.84 -0.08 0.39
C SER A 95 16.94 -0.08 -0.85
N LEU A 96 15.89 0.74 -0.83
CA LEU A 96 15.02 0.89 -1.99
C LEU A 96 15.77 1.44 -3.22
N ASP A 97 16.63 2.45 -3.02
CA ASP A 97 17.47 3.02 -4.09
C ASP A 97 18.35 1.95 -4.77
N GLU A 98 18.88 1.02 -3.98
CA GLU A 98 19.69 -0.08 -4.45
C GLU A 98 18.89 -1.14 -5.23
N LEU A 99 17.66 -1.40 -4.79
CA LEU A 99 16.73 -2.29 -5.51
C LEU A 99 16.27 -1.67 -6.83
N ASN A 100 16.06 -0.35 -6.86
CA ASN A 100 15.66 0.38 -8.05
C ASN A 100 16.80 0.49 -9.06
N ALA A 101 18.03 0.79 -8.62
CA ALA A 101 19.20 0.77 -9.49
C ALA A 101 19.40 -0.61 -10.14
N GLN A 102 19.25 -1.70 -9.37
CA GLN A 102 19.28 -3.05 -9.92
C GLN A 102 18.15 -3.29 -10.94
N ALA A 103 16.96 -2.74 -10.71
CA ALA A 103 15.83 -2.88 -11.61
C ALA A 103 16.05 -2.18 -12.95
N GLU A 104 16.57 -0.96 -12.94
CA GLU A 104 16.95 -0.21 -14.14
C GLU A 104 18.00 -0.97 -14.95
N ASP A 105 19.00 -1.56 -14.28
CA ASP A 105 20.03 -2.33 -14.95
C ASP A 105 19.45 -3.58 -15.65
N TYR A 106 18.56 -4.30 -14.99
CA TYR A 106 17.87 -5.45 -15.58
C TYR A 106 16.94 -5.06 -16.73
N ALA A 107 16.20 -3.94 -16.64
CA ALA A 107 15.38 -3.44 -17.73
C ALA A 107 16.22 -3.13 -18.97
N ARG A 108 17.35 -2.45 -18.81
CA ARG A 108 18.26 -2.11 -19.92
C ARG A 108 18.87 -3.36 -20.56
N LEU A 109 19.28 -4.34 -19.75
CA LEU A 109 19.75 -5.63 -20.25
C LEU A 109 18.70 -6.31 -21.12
N PHE A 110 17.46 -6.42 -20.62
CA PHE A 110 16.39 -7.10 -21.36
C PHE A 110 15.88 -6.31 -22.57
N ALA A 111 15.99 -4.99 -22.57
CA ALA A 111 15.75 -4.18 -23.77
C ALA A 111 16.77 -4.49 -24.86
N ILE A 112 18.06 -4.62 -24.52
CA ILE A 112 19.10 -5.08 -25.46
C ILE A 112 18.78 -6.50 -25.93
N PHE A 113 18.43 -7.41 -25.02
CA PHE A 113 18.14 -8.78 -25.39
C PHE A 113 16.93 -8.90 -26.30
N LYS A 114 15.89 -8.09 -26.07
CA LYS A 114 14.70 -8.02 -26.91
C LYS A 114 15.01 -7.44 -28.29
N LYS A 115 15.82 -6.38 -28.36
CA LYS A 115 16.26 -5.77 -29.62
C LYS A 115 16.99 -6.75 -30.54
N HIS A 116 17.72 -7.70 -29.97
CA HIS A 116 18.48 -8.73 -30.67
C HIS A 116 17.86 -10.12 -30.53
N GLU A 117 16.53 -10.22 -30.35
CA GLU A 117 15.82 -11.49 -30.14
C GLU A 117 15.90 -12.43 -31.36
N ASP A 118 16.20 -11.90 -32.54
CA ASP A 118 16.42 -12.67 -33.77
C ASP A 118 17.68 -13.55 -33.70
N VAL A 119 18.67 -13.16 -32.89
CA VAL A 119 19.94 -13.87 -32.71
C VAL A 119 20.12 -14.47 -31.32
N ILE A 120 19.42 -13.96 -30.31
CA ILE A 120 19.45 -14.50 -28.95
C ILE A 120 18.51 -15.70 -28.82
N GLU A 121 19.07 -16.87 -28.54
CA GLU A 121 18.31 -18.12 -28.41
C GLU A 121 17.71 -18.31 -27.01
N ARG A 122 18.43 -17.84 -25.97
CA ARG A 122 18.05 -18.10 -24.57
C ARG A 122 18.67 -17.08 -23.61
N VAL A 123 17.90 -16.74 -22.59
CA VAL A 123 18.38 -16.10 -21.35
C VAL A 123 18.16 -17.07 -20.18
N THR A 124 19.14 -17.27 -19.32
CA THR A 124 19.02 -18.18 -18.16
C THR A 124 19.59 -17.55 -16.91
N PHE A 125 18.77 -17.42 -15.86
CA PHE A 125 19.19 -16.94 -14.54
C PHE A 125 20.01 -17.97 -13.78
N TRP A 126 21.01 -17.50 -13.02
CA TRP A 126 21.85 -18.36 -12.19
C TRP A 126 21.36 -18.48 -10.74
N GLY A 127 20.15 -19.01 -10.62
CA GLY A 127 19.51 -19.29 -9.35
C GLY A 127 18.07 -18.81 -9.30
N LEU A 128 17.35 -19.28 -8.28
CA LEU A 128 15.93 -18.98 -8.12
C LEU A 128 15.68 -17.71 -7.29
N ASN A 129 16.38 -17.57 -6.16
CA ASN A 129 16.14 -16.52 -5.18
C ASN A 129 17.42 -16.17 -4.39
N ASP A 130 17.42 -15.02 -3.71
CA ASP A 130 18.58 -14.52 -2.98
C ASP A 130 19.00 -15.40 -1.77
N ARG A 131 18.17 -16.36 -1.36
CA ARG A 131 18.53 -17.37 -0.35
C ARG A 131 19.36 -18.52 -0.91
N ARG A 132 19.18 -18.86 -2.20
CA ARG A 132 19.80 -20.02 -2.87
C ARG A 132 20.84 -19.65 -3.93
N THR A 133 21.26 -18.39 -3.99
CA THR A 133 22.35 -17.95 -4.86
C THR A 133 23.74 -18.33 -4.32
N TRP A 134 24.68 -18.59 -5.23
CA TRP A 134 26.11 -18.75 -4.93
C TRP A 134 26.80 -17.43 -4.50
N ARG A 135 26.11 -16.29 -4.69
CA ARG A 135 26.51 -14.94 -4.28
C ARG A 135 25.70 -14.47 -3.07
N TRP A 136 25.61 -15.34 -2.06
CA TRP A 136 24.83 -15.08 -0.85
C TRP A 136 25.17 -13.71 -0.21
N GLY A 137 24.14 -12.94 0.15
CA GLY A 137 24.29 -11.60 0.73
C GLY A 137 24.64 -10.47 -0.26
N GLN A 138 24.70 -10.77 -1.57
CA GLN A 138 24.88 -9.77 -2.63
C GLN A 138 23.57 -9.41 -3.36
N HIS A 139 22.48 -10.10 -2.99
CA HIS A 139 21.11 -9.90 -3.48
C HIS A 139 20.97 -9.82 -5.01
N PRO A 140 21.49 -10.79 -5.81
CA PRO A 140 21.66 -10.57 -7.24
C PRO A 140 20.50 -11.06 -8.13
N LEU A 141 19.54 -11.83 -7.60
CA LEU A 141 18.49 -12.49 -8.42
C LEU A 141 17.23 -11.66 -8.49
N LEU A 142 16.15 -12.15 -9.11
CA LEU A 142 14.88 -11.43 -9.22
C LEU A 142 13.99 -11.57 -7.98
N LEU A 143 14.18 -12.65 -7.23
CA LEU A 143 13.41 -12.94 -6.01
C LEU A 143 14.29 -12.78 -4.78
N ASP A 144 13.75 -12.17 -3.73
CA ASP A 144 14.42 -12.02 -2.44
C ASP A 144 14.57 -13.37 -1.71
N ALA A 145 15.20 -13.36 -0.52
CA ALA A 145 15.44 -14.58 0.26
C ALA A 145 14.16 -15.32 0.72
N SER A 146 13.01 -14.64 0.67
CA SER A 146 11.67 -15.13 1.04
C SER A 146 10.83 -15.54 -0.18
N ASN A 147 11.37 -15.46 -1.40
CA ASN A 147 10.71 -15.64 -2.70
C ASN A 147 9.76 -14.51 -3.11
N ASN A 148 9.83 -13.33 -2.48
CA ASN A 148 9.07 -12.19 -2.99
C ASN A 148 9.79 -11.61 -4.21
N PRO A 149 9.06 -11.18 -5.26
CA PRO A 149 9.67 -10.48 -6.38
C PRO A 149 10.27 -9.15 -5.93
N LYS A 150 11.46 -8.85 -6.43
CA LYS A 150 12.10 -7.54 -6.30
C LYS A 150 11.70 -6.64 -7.48
N PRO A 151 11.91 -5.31 -7.40
CA PRO A 151 11.59 -4.38 -8.49
C PRO A 151 12.16 -4.81 -9.86
N ALA A 152 13.33 -5.45 -9.88
CA ALA A 152 13.93 -6.01 -11.09
C ALA A 152 13.07 -7.04 -11.84
N TYR A 153 12.22 -7.83 -11.14
CA TYR A 153 11.33 -8.79 -11.80
C TYR A 153 10.33 -8.08 -12.71
N ALA A 154 9.64 -7.07 -12.17
CA ALA A 154 8.69 -6.27 -12.93
C ALA A 154 9.42 -5.55 -14.08
N ALA A 155 10.57 -4.95 -13.79
CA ALA A 155 11.33 -4.20 -14.78
C ALA A 155 11.67 -5.01 -16.06
N ILE A 156 11.93 -6.31 -15.92
CA ILE A 156 12.18 -7.23 -17.03
C ILE A 156 10.93 -7.56 -17.82
N VAL A 157 9.85 -7.97 -17.12
CA VAL A 157 8.57 -8.31 -17.76
C VAL A 157 8.19 -7.19 -18.72
N ASN A 158 8.48 -5.98 -18.29
CA ASN A 158 7.94 -4.83 -18.93
C ASN A 158 8.84 -4.26 -20.05
N ALA A 159 10.14 -4.52 -19.97
CA ALA A 159 11.08 -4.26 -21.06
C ALA A 159 10.91 -5.22 -22.25
N THR A 160 10.14 -6.30 -22.13
CA THR A 160 10.10 -7.40 -23.12
C THR A 160 8.78 -7.54 -23.88
N LEU A 161 7.75 -6.75 -23.55
CA LEU A 161 6.42 -6.85 -24.15
C LEU A 161 6.30 -6.04 -25.46
N PRO A 162 5.55 -6.55 -26.45
CA PRO A 162 5.47 -5.98 -27.80
C PRO A 162 4.72 -4.65 -27.85
N ASP A 163 4.96 -3.87 -28.92
CA ASP A 163 4.57 -2.46 -29.00
C ASP A 163 3.05 -2.15 -29.08
N ASN A 164 2.18 -3.17 -29.05
CA ASN A 164 0.72 -2.97 -28.94
C ASN A 164 0.39 -2.41 -27.55
N ALA A 165 -0.33 -1.28 -27.53
CA ALA A 165 -0.56 -0.44 -26.35
C ALA A 165 -1.43 -1.06 -25.23
N ASP A 166 -1.66 -2.38 -25.24
CA ASP A 166 -2.55 -3.09 -24.28
C ASP A 166 -1.86 -4.28 -23.58
N ASP A 167 -0.73 -4.78 -24.13
CA ASP A 167 -0.03 -5.96 -23.57
C ASP A 167 1.35 -5.61 -23.00
N ARG A 168 1.77 -4.34 -22.98
CA ARG A 168 2.95 -3.91 -22.25
C ARG A 168 2.60 -3.69 -20.78
N VAL A 169 2.76 -4.72 -19.96
CA VAL A 169 3.04 -4.54 -18.53
C VAL A 169 4.24 -3.57 -18.49
N SER A 170 4.16 -2.46 -17.76
CA SER A 170 5.12 -1.32 -17.83
C SER A 170 6.15 -1.36 -16.70
N PRO A 171 7.49 -1.13 -16.88
CA PRO A 171 8.54 -1.38 -15.86
C PRO A 171 8.38 -0.60 -14.56
N LEU A 172 7.32 0.20 -14.48
CA LEU A 172 7.03 1.25 -13.53
C LEU A 172 5.52 1.35 -13.21
N GLU A 173 4.74 0.26 -13.37
CA GLU A 173 3.37 0.14 -12.80
C GLU A 173 3.33 -0.60 -11.46
N GLN A 174 4.49 -1.01 -10.96
CA GLN A 174 4.78 -0.97 -9.53
C GLN A 174 6.00 -0.06 -9.35
N ILE A 175 5.79 1.07 -8.66
CA ILE A 175 6.76 2.11 -8.31
C ILE A 175 7.01 3.16 -9.42
N ARG A 176 6.13 4.16 -9.51
CA ARG A 176 6.42 5.46 -10.13
C ARG A 176 7.13 6.38 -9.14
N VAL A 177 8.26 6.95 -9.53
CA VAL A 177 8.44 8.41 -9.50
C VAL A 177 9.09 8.80 -10.83
N ASN A 178 8.37 9.55 -11.67
CA ASN A 178 8.97 10.35 -12.74
C ASN A 178 8.74 11.81 -12.36
N ASP A 179 9.84 12.52 -12.12
CA ASP A 179 9.87 13.98 -12.08
C ASP A 179 10.10 14.51 -13.50
N GLY A 180 9.14 15.33 -13.96
CA GLY A 180 9.32 16.45 -14.91
C GLY A 180 9.95 16.24 -16.30
N GLY A 181 9.12 16.32 -17.36
CA GLY A 181 9.56 16.64 -18.73
C GLY A 181 8.39 16.80 -19.71
N GLN A 182 8.07 18.06 -20.07
CA GLN A 182 6.85 18.47 -20.78
C GLN A 182 6.74 18.05 -22.26
N GLY A 183 5.51 17.69 -22.66
CA GLY A 183 4.94 17.64 -24.01
C GLY A 183 3.40 17.55 -23.91
N PRO A 184 2.63 18.13 -24.85
CA PRO A 184 1.49 18.99 -24.51
C PRO A 184 0.21 18.25 -24.09
N ASN A 185 -0.43 18.79 -23.05
CA ASN A 185 -1.74 18.44 -22.46
C ASN A 185 -1.85 17.08 -21.74
N SER A 186 -1.18 16.98 -20.61
CA SER A 186 -1.65 16.16 -19.47
C SER A 186 -1.46 16.98 -18.21
N ALA A 187 -2.55 17.32 -17.52
CA ALA A 187 -2.48 18.00 -16.23
C ALA A 187 -1.75 17.09 -15.24
N THR A 188 -0.55 17.50 -14.82
CA THR A 188 0.16 16.89 -13.69
C THR A 188 -0.72 17.03 -12.45
N ALA A 189 -1.29 15.93 -11.94
CA ALA A 189 -2.09 15.95 -10.73
C ALA A 189 -1.27 16.58 -9.60
N THR A 190 -1.74 17.69 -9.06
CA THR A 190 -1.07 18.38 -7.94
C THR A 190 -1.29 17.54 -6.68
N PRO A 191 -0.25 17.26 -5.88
CA PRO A 191 -0.45 16.56 -4.61
C PRO A 191 -1.45 17.30 -3.73
N LEU A 192 -2.36 16.56 -3.08
CA LEU A 192 -3.29 17.10 -2.08
C LEU A 192 -2.49 17.81 -0.98
N LYS A 193 -3.01 18.91 -0.44
CA LYS A 193 -2.39 19.61 0.70
C LYS A 193 -3.37 19.69 1.85
N TRP A 194 -2.91 19.36 3.05
CA TRP A 194 -3.71 19.37 4.26
C TRP A 194 -3.10 20.27 5.32
N SER A 195 -3.95 20.93 6.10
CA SER A 195 -3.55 21.56 7.36
C SER A 195 -4.14 20.80 8.55
N ALA A 196 -3.28 20.48 9.51
CA ALA A 196 -3.64 19.75 10.72
C ALA A 196 -3.86 20.70 11.91
N SER A 197 -4.93 20.47 12.64
CA SER A 197 -5.17 21.13 13.94
C SER A 197 -4.13 20.70 14.99
N GLY A 198 -4.14 21.40 16.12
CA GLY A 198 -3.60 20.87 17.36
C GLY A 198 -4.37 19.61 17.82
N VAL A 199 -3.94 19.03 18.94
CA VAL A 199 -4.66 17.91 19.56
C VAL A 199 -6.03 18.37 20.05
N LEU A 200 -7.09 17.76 19.50
CA LEU A 200 -8.49 18.05 19.83
C LEU A 200 -9.03 17.13 20.92
N VAL A 201 -8.68 15.84 20.90
CA VAL A 201 -9.16 14.87 21.89
C VAL A 201 -7.99 14.15 22.53
N ARG A 202 -7.94 14.18 23.86
CA ARG A 202 -6.94 13.51 24.70
C ARG A 202 -7.61 12.42 25.54
N PRO A 203 -6.92 11.32 25.88
CA PRO A 203 -7.41 10.41 26.89
C PRO A 203 -7.44 11.14 28.22
N ILE A 204 -8.61 11.11 28.84
CA ILE A 204 -8.86 11.61 30.17
C ILE A 204 -9.28 10.40 30.99
N SER A 205 -8.46 10.04 31.98
CA SER A 205 -8.80 8.97 32.93
C SER A 205 -9.83 9.48 33.93
N ASP A 206 -10.72 8.59 34.37
CA ASP A 206 -11.66 8.84 35.47
C ASP A 206 -11.31 7.98 36.70
N GLU A 207 -12.14 8.03 37.74
CA GLU A 207 -11.93 7.28 39.00
C GLU A 207 -11.87 5.76 38.82
N SER A 208 -12.51 5.23 37.78
CA SER A 208 -12.66 3.81 37.47
C SER A 208 -11.86 3.35 36.24
N HIS A 209 -11.45 4.26 35.37
CA HIS A 209 -10.80 3.97 34.10
C HIS A 209 -9.49 4.73 33.97
N THR A 210 -8.39 4.00 34.03
CA THR A 210 -7.09 4.53 33.58
C THR A 210 -6.89 4.19 32.11
N ILE A 211 -6.88 5.21 31.25
CA ILE A 211 -6.67 5.09 29.80
C ILE A 211 -5.45 5.87 29.34
N VAL A 212 -4.81 5.39 28.26
CA VAL A 212 -3.57 5.98 27.72
C VAL A 212 -3.72 6.54 26.30
N SER A 213 -4.80 6.16 25.60
CA SER A 213 -5.03 6.54 24.21
C SER A 213 -6.51 6.72 23.90
N VAL A 214 -6.80 7.56 22.90
CA VAL A 214 -8.07 7.63 22.17
C VAL A 214 -7.71 7.45 20.69
N LYS A 215 -8.35 6.50 20.04
CA LYS A 215 -7.92 5.91 18.76
C LYS A 215 -9.10 5.60 17.85
N ASP A 216 -8.81 5.37 16.57
CA ASP A 216 -9.70 4.77 15.58
C ASP A 216 -11.12 5.40 15.60
N PRO A 217 -11.23 6.72 15.40
CA PRO A 217 -12.50 7.42 15.59
C PRO A 217 -13.46 7.14 14.43
N THR A 218 -14.74 7.02 14.76
CA THR A 218 -15.84 7.27 13.83
C THR A 218 -16.61 8.52 14.25
N ILE A 219 -17.08 9.30 13.27
CA ILE A 219 -17.70 10.61 13.50
C ILE A 219 -18.90 10.87 12.60
N VAL A 220 -19.95 11.48 13.17
CA VAL A 220 -21.11 12.06 12.46
C VAL A 220 -21.47 13.43 13.02
N ARG A 221 -22.10 14.26 12.17
CA ARG A 221 -22.85 15.44 12.63
C ARG A 221 -24.34 15.09 12.67
N HIS A 222 -24.95 15.14 13.85
CA HIS A 222 -26.37 14.84 14.03
C HIS A 222 -26.96 15.77 15.10
N GLU A 223 -28.19 16.27 14.86
CA GLU A 223 -28.89 17.18 15.79
C GLU A 223 -28.05 18.38 16.28
N GLY A 224 -27.16 18.89 15.42
CA GLY A 224 -26.30 20.04 15.74
C GLY A 224 -25.09 19.72 16.62
N LEU A 225 -24.79 18.43 16.86
CA LEU A 225 -23.62 17.98 17.61
C LEU A 225 -22.74 17.08 16.74
N TRP A 226 -21.43 17.14 16.99
CA TRP A 226 -20.49 16.10 16.58
C TRP A 226 -20.63 14.94 17.54
N HIS A 227 -20.78 13.73 17.03
CA HIS A 227 -20.78 12.50 17.83
C HIS A 227 -19.58 11.68 17.40
N ILE A 228 -18.73 11.31 18.36
CA ILE A 228 -17.57 10.46 18.12
C ILE A 228 -17.67 9.21 18.98
N TYR A 229 -17.48 8.06 18.35
CA TYR A 229 -17.12 6.83 19.03
C TYR A 229 -15.67 6.51 18.67
N ALA A 230 -14.87 6.09 19.63
CA ALA A 230 -13.44 5.86 19.44
C ALA A 230 -12.95 4.70 20.31
N THR A 231 -11.91 4.01 19.87
CA THR A 231 -11.17 3.05 20.68
C THR A 231 -10.46 3.77 21.85
N ALA A 232 -10.39 3.12 23.00
CA ALA A 232 -9.50 3.50 24.10
C ALA A 232 -8.79 2.26 24.66
N TYR A 233 -7.48 2.35 24.91
CA TYR A 233 -6.81 1.32 25.70
C TYR A 233 -6.89 1.64 27.18
N SER A 234 -7.54 0.76 27.95
CA SER A 234 -7.60 0.84 29.41
C SER A 234 -6.49 0.01 30.04
N THR A 235 -5.55 0.66 30.71
CA THR A 235 -4.50 -0.02 31.48
C THR A 235 -5.05 -0.64 32.75
N SER A 236 -6.07 -0.02 33.35
CA SER A 236 -6.78 -0.56 34.52
C SER A 236 -7.53 -1.86 34.21
N ALA A 237 -8.22 -1.93 33.07
CA ALA A 237 -8.92 -3.14 32.62
C ALA A 237 -8.04 -4.08 31.78
N ARG A 238 -6.86 -3.62 31.36
CA ARG A 238 -5.90 -4.34 30.49
C ARG A 238 -6.52 -4.84 29.19
N THR A 239 -7.39 -4.03 28.59
CA THR A 239 -8.07 -4.34 27.34
C THR A 239 -8.31 -3.08 26.52
N TRP A 240 -8.48 -3.27 25.21
CA TRP A 240 -9.11 -2.28 24.35
C TRP A 240 -10.61 -2.25 24.64
N SER A 241 -11.18 -1.06 24.68
CA SER A 241 -12.61 -0.78 24.82
C SER A 241 -12.93 0.44 23.96
N MET A 242 -14.14 1.00 24.09
CA MET A 242 -14.55 2.22 23.37
C MET A 242 -14.93 3.34 24.33
N VAL A 243 -14.88 4.56 23.81
CA VAL A 243 -15.40 5.78 24.44
C VAL A 243 -16.34 6.49 23.48
N TYR A 244 -17.32 7.19 24.03
CA TYR A 244 -18.22 8.10 23.34
C TYR A 244 -17.98 9.53 23.83
N LEU A 245 -18.04 10.49 22.91
CA LEU A 245 -18.06 11.92 23.23
C LEU A 245 -18.91 12.68 22.21
N ASN A 246 -19.42 13.83 22.64
CA ASN A 246 -20.04 14.80 21.75
C ASN A 246 -19.67 16.23 22.12
N PHE A 247 -19.81 17.12 21.15
CA PHE A 247 -19.59 18.55 21.31
C PHE A 247 -20.24 19.32 20.17
N LYS A 248 -20.47 20.63 20.39
CA LYS A 248 -21.14 21.47 19.41
C LYS A 248 -20.17 22.03 18.39
N GLU A 249 -19.07 22.64 18.82
CA GLU A 249 -18.06 23.20 17.91
C GLU A 249 -16.69 22.56 18.16
N TRP A 250 -15.79 22.62 17.19
CA TRP A 250 -14.46 22.01 17.33
C TRP A 250 -13.63 22.58 18.50
N ASP A 251 -13.87 23.84 18.87
CA ASP A 251 -13.26 24.48 20.04
C ASP A 251 -13.72 23.88 21.37
N ASP A 252 -14.87 23.20 21.39
CA ASP A 252 -15.39 22.50 22.57
C ASP A 252 -14.77 21.11 22.73
N ALA A 253 -14.22 20.52 21.66
CA ALA A 253 -13.72 19.15 21.64
C ALA A 253 -12.69 18.83 22.74
N PRO A 254 -11.71 19.70 23.06
CA PRO A 254 -10.74 19.45 24.13
C PRO A 254 -11.37 19.27 25.52
N ASN A 255 -12.59 19.79 25.73
CA ASN A 255 -13.31 19.74 27.00
C ASN A 255 -14.47 18.73 26.99
N ALA A 256 -14.71 18.06 25.86
CA ALA A 256 -15.78 17.08 25.74
C ALA A 256 -15.55 15.90 26.69
N LYS A 257 -16.60 15.53 27.43
CA LYS A 257 -16.52 14.41 28.37
C LYS A 257 -16.42 13.08 27.60
N LEU A 258 -15.40 12.29 27.92
CA LEU A 258 -15.32 10.89 27.50
C LEU A 258 -16.26 10.04 28.36
N THR A 259 -17.20 9.37 27.71
CA THR A 259 -18.09 8.38 28.33
C THR A 259 -17.61 7.00 27.93
N HIS A 260 -17.11 6.21 28.88
CA HIS A 260 -16.69 4.84 28.63
C HIS A 260 -17.88 3.96 28.24
N ILE A 261 -17.71 3.15 27.18
CA ILE A 261 -18.83 2.40 26.58
C ILE A 261 -19.40 1.33 27.52
N ASP A 262 -18.63 0.91 28.51
CA ASP A 262 -19.01 -0.11 29.48
C ASP A 262 -20.01 0.38 30.55
N ILE A 263 -20.42 1.66 30.48
CA ILE A 263 -21.69 2.14 31.05
C ILE A 263 -22.85 1.26 30.60
N ASN A 264 -22.77 0.72 29.38
CA ASN A 264 -23.56 -0.42 28.95
C ASN A 264 -22.85 -1.73 29.37
N PRO A 265 -23.38 -2.48 30.36
CA PRO A 265 -22.73 -3.70 30.82
C PRO A 265 -22.62 -4.79 29.75
N LYS A 266 -23.39 -4.69 28.65
CA LYS A 266 -23.33 -5.62 27.50
C LYS A 266 -22.14 -5.36 26.58
N LEU A 267 -21.48 -4.19 26.70
CA LEU A 267 -20.32 -3.76 25.93
C LEU A 267 -19.04 -3.74 26.78
N ARG A 268 -18.99 -4.53 27.85
CA ARG A 268 -17.77 -4.76 28.63
C ARG A 268 -16.85 -5.73 27.90
N GLY A 269 -15.56 -5.43 27.90
CA GLY A 269 -14.53 -6.31 27.37
C GLY A 269 -13.82 -5.72 26.16
N TYR A 270 -13.42 -6.60 25.24
CA TYR A 270 -12.64 -6.24 24.06
C TYR A 270 -13.52 -5.80 22.91
N HIS A 271 -13.60 -4.48 22.69
CA HIS A 271 -14.27 -3.85 21.56
C HIS A 271 -13.45 -2.65 21.08
N CYS A 272 -13.15 -2.56 19.78
CA CYS A 272 -12.37 -1.46 19.21
C CYS A 272 -12.71 -1.20 17.74
N ALA A 273 -12.12 -0.17 17.15
CA ALA A 273 -12.28 0.29 15.77
C ALA A 273 -13.76 0.42 15.36
N PRO A 274 -14.52 1.34 16.03
CA PRO A 274 -15.92 1.53 15.73
C PRO A 274 -16.17 2.17 14.35
N HIS A 275 -17.27 1.79 13.70
CA HIS A 275 -17.87 2.51 12.58
C HIS A 275 -19.36 2.74 12.84
N LEU A 276 -19.79 4.02 12.83
CA LEU A 276 -21.14 4.46 13.16
C LEU A 276 -21.88 4.92 11.91
N PHE A 277 -23.13 4.48 11.71
CA PHE A 277 -24.01 5.02 10.67
C PHE A 277 -25.49 4.74 11.00
N TYR A 278 -26.39 5.47 10.37
CA TYR A 278 -27.82 5.25 10.41
C TYR A 278 -28.22 4.36 9.23
N PHE A 279 -28.81 3.20 9.49
CA PHE A 279 -29.31 2.33 8.44
C PHE A 279 -30.78 2.63 8.18
N THR A 280 -31.02 3.38 7.11
CA THR A 280 -32.34 3.93 6.76
C THR A 280 -33.42 2.84 6.66
N PRO A 281 -33.20 1.67 6.02
CA PRO A 281 -34.24 0.64 5.90
C PRO A 281 -34.75 0.07 7.23
N HIS A 282 -33.96 0.14 8.31
CA HIS A 282 -34.38 -0.32 9.64
C HIS A 282 -34.77 0.80 10.59
N GLU A 283 -34.56 2.05 10.20
CA GLU A 283 -34.71 3.22 11.07
C GLU A 283 -33.91 3.08 12.38
N LYS A 284 -32.67 2.58 12.26
CA LYS A 284 -31.79 2.35 13.41
C LYS A 284 -30.38 2.85 13.15
N TRP A 285 -29.74 3.33 14.20
CA TRP A 285 -28.29 3.48 14.22
C TRP A 285 -27.62 2.13 14.39
N TYR A 286 -26.52 1.95 13.67
CA TYR A 286 -25.63 0.80 13.74
C TYR A 286 -24.25 1.27 14.20
N LEU A 287 -23.72 0.60 15.22
CA LEU A 287 -22.33 0.71 15.63
C LEU A 287 -21.68 -0.64 15.38
N ILE A 288 -20.77 -0.67 14.40
CA ILE A 288 -19.97 -1.84 14.05
C ILE A 288 -18.62 -1.71 14.74
N PHE A 289 -18.07 -2.83 15.18
CA PHE A 289 -16.78 -2.83 15.85
C PHE A 289 -16.13 -4.21 15.79
N GLN A 290 -14.84 -4.22 16.09
CA GLN A 290 -14.05 -5.42 16.23
C GLN A 290 -14.16 -6.00 17.64
N SER A 291 -14.50 -7.28 17.71
CA SER A 291 -14.37 -8.14 18.90
C SER A 291 -13.55 -9.40 18.57
N GLN A 292 -12.51 -9.22 17.75
CA GLN A 292 -11.83 -10.22 16.89
C GLN A 292 -12.66 -10.61 15.66
N HIS A 293 -13.94 -10.90 15.85
CA HIS A 293 -14.91 -11.02 14.75
C HIS A 293 -15.71 -9.72 14.60
N PRO A 294 -16.24 -9.43 13.40
CA PRO A 294 -17.06 -8.25 13.22
C PRO A 294 -18.39 -8.43 13.97
N GLN A 295 -18.68 -7.46 14.84
CA GLN A 295 -19.93 -7.39 15.57
C GLN A 295 -20.61 -6.05 15.33
N TYR A 296 -21.91 -6.00 15.63
CA TYR A 296 -22.69 -4.78 15.60
C TYR A 296 -23.62 -4.67 16.80
N CYS A 297 -23.94 -3.43 17.14
CA CYS A 297 -25.05 -3.04 18.01
C CYS A 297 -25.99 -2.11 17.25
N THR A 298 -27.23 -2.04 17.71
CA THR A 298 -28.22 -1.08 17.22
C THR A 298 -28.74 -0.18 18.34
N ALA A 299 -29.14 1.05 18.00
CA ALA A 299 -29.76 1.99 18.92
C ALA A 299 -30.72 2.95 18.19
N ASP A 300 -31.61 3.56 18.96
CA ASP A 300 -32.47 4.66 18.49
C ASP A 300 -31.79 6.03 18.63
N ASP A 301 -30.86 6.16 19.59
CA ASP A 301 -30.25 7.44 19.97
C ASP A 301 -28.75 7.25 20.26
N ILE A 302 -27.92 7.82 19.39
CA ILE A 302 -26.44 7.74 19.47
C ILE A 302 -25.85 8.54 20.63
N SER A 303 -26.64 9.41 21.26
CA SER A 303 -26.21 10.16 22.44
C SER A 303 -26.31 9.38 23.75
N LYS A 304 -26.95 8.19 23.71
CA LYS A 304 -27.20 7.33 24.86
C LYS A 304 -26.46 6.00 24.75
N PRO A 305 -25.13 5.95 24.96
CA PRO A 305 -24.33 4.73 24.83
C PRO A 305 -24.82 3.55 25.69
N GLU A 306 -25.51 3.82 26.80
CA GLU A 306 -26.14 2.80 27.65
C GLU A 306 -27.29 2.03 26.96
N THR A 307 -27.81 2.54 25.85
CA THR A 307 -28.98 1.97 25.14
C THR A 307 -28.64 1.06 23.98
N TRP A 308 -27.36 0.98 23.56
CA TRP A 308 -26.93 0.04 22.53
C TRP A 308 -27.41 -1.39 22.84
N SER A 309 -27.90 -2.09 21.81
CA SER A 309 -28.30 -3.49 21.92
C SER A 309 -27.13 -4.38 22.37
N ALA A 310 -27.41 -5.62 22.75
CA ALA A 310 -26.31 -6.58 22.93
C ALA A 310 -25.54 -6.77 21.61
N PRO A 311 -24.21 -6.93 21.63
CA PRO A 311 -23.43 -7.23 20.43
C PRO A 311 -23.98 -8.47 19.72
N GLN A 312 -24.13 -8.37 18.40
CA GLN A 312 -24.51 -9.46 17.51
C GLN A 312 -23.37 -9.70 16.51
N ASN A 313 -23.14 -10.96 16.14
CA ASN A 313 -22.14 -11.28 15.12
C ASN A 313 -22.72 -11.08 13.72
N PHE A 314 -21.90 -10.62 12.77
CA PHE A 314 -22.24 -10.72 11.35
C PHE A 314 -22.18 -12.16 10.82
N PHE A 315 -21.39 -13.01 11.45
CA PHE A 315 -21.19 -14.41 11.10
C PHE A 315 -21.40 -15.30 12.32
N GLU A 316 -22.13 -16.42 12.16
CA GLU A 316 -22.22 -17.44 13.23
C GLU A 316 -20.83 -18.03 13.57
N SER A 317 -19.99 -18.17 12.55
CA SER A 317 -18.57 -18.50 12.62
C SER A 317 -17.85 -17.85 11.45
N MET A 318 -16.57 -17.50 11.60
CA MET A 318 -15.85 -16.88 10.48
C MET A 318 -15.86 -17.76 9.25
N PRO A 319 -16.24 -17.21 8.08
CA PRO A 319 -16.29 -17.96 6.84
C PRO A 319 -14.90 -18.43 6.39
N PRO A 320 -14.82 -19.50 5.58
CA PRO A 320 -13.58 -19.87 4.91
C PRO A 320 -12.99 -18.70 4.11
N GLY A 321 -11.67 -18.58 4.10
CA GLY A 321 -10.98 -17.49 3.40
C GLY A 321 -10.80 -16.21 4.22
N THR A 322 -11.35 -16.13 5.44
CA THR A 322 -11.03 -15.05 6.38
C THR A 322 -9.52 -15.03 6.69
N PRO A 323 -8.88 -13.84 6.69
CA PRO A 323 -7.47 -13.72 7.06
C PRO A 323 -7.23 -14.11 8.52
N ARG A 324 -5.97 -14.27 8.89
CA ARG A 324 -5.59 -14.60 10.27
C ARG A 324 -6.01 -13.51 11.27
N LEU A 325 -5.97 -12.24 10.86
CA LEU A 325 -6.23 -11.08 11.71
C LEU A 325 -7.17 -10.10 10.97
N PRO A 326 -8.48 -10.40 10.88
CA PRO A 326 -9.44 -9.48 10.29
C PRO A 326 -9.72 -8.32 11.26
N ILE A 327 -9.50 -7.10 10.81
CA ILE A 327 -9.57 -5.88 11.63
C ILE A 327 -10.18 -4.72 10.83
N ASP A 328 -10.60 -3.67 11.56
CA ASP A 328 -11.03 -2.39 11.00
C ASP A 328 -12.21 -2.50 10.03
N TYR A 329 -13.34 -2.94 10.58
CA TYR A 329 -14.56 -3.23 9.85
C TYR A 329 -15.40 -1.97 9.58
N HIS A 330 -15.85 -1.79 8.34
CA HIS A 330 -16.82 -0.76 7.99
C HIS A 330 -17.89 -1.25 7.00
N ILE A 331 -19.02 -0.53 6.96
CA ILE A 331 -20.14 -0.81 6.07
C ILE A 331 -20.35 0.36 5.11
N ILE A 332 -20.58 0.03 3.86
CA ILE A 332 -21.17 0.93 2.86
C ILE A 332 -22.18 0.15 2.04
N CYS A 333 -23.28 0.78 1.65
CA CYS A 333 -24.30 0.20 0.80
C CYS A 333 -24.34 0.89 -0.57
N ASP A 334 -24.72 0.12 -1.59
CA ASP A 334 -25.28 0.64 -2.83
C ASP A 334 -26.80 0.39 -2.87
N ALA A 335 -27.45 0.63 -4.00
CA ALA A 335 -28.90 0.44 -4.15
C ALA A 335 -29.38 -1.02 -3.96
N THR A 336 -28.48 -1.99 -3.99
CA THR A 336 -28.78 -3.42 -4.06
C THR A 336 -28.12 -4.24 -2.94
N HIS A 337 -26.97 -3.84 -2.44
CA HIS A 337 -26.15 -4.60 -1.49
C HIS A 337 -25.59 -3.72 -0.37
N ALA A 338 -25.37 -4.36 0.78
CA ALA A 338 -24.53 -3.87 1.85
C ALA A 338 -23.18 -4.61 1.79
N TYR A 339 -22.08 -3.87 1.91
CA TYR A 339 -20.72 -4.39 1.84
C TYR A 339 -20.01 -4.19 3.17
N LEU A 340 -19.48 -5.27 3.72
CA LEU A 340 -18.59 -5.27 4.88
C LEU A 340 -17.15 -5.32 4.37
N PHE A 341 -16.46 -4.19 4.47
CA PHE A 341 -15.05 -4.07 4.14
C PHE A 341 -14.20 -4.16 5.41
N PHE A 342 -12.97 -4.65 5.27
CA PHE A 342 -12.00 -4.78 6.37
C PHE A 342 -10.60 -5.11 5.82
N THR A 343 -9.58 -5.03 6.68
CA THR A 343 -8.19 -5.40 6.35
C THR A 343 -7.74 -6.65 7.12
N GLY A 344 -6.67 -7.30 6.64
CA GLY A 344 -6.13 -8.53 7.23
C GLY A 344 -4.77 -8.41 7.91
N ASP A 345 -4.23 -7.19 7.99
CA ASP A 345 -2.86 -6.94 8.47
C ASP A 345 -1.81 -7.70 7.62
N ASP A 346 -2.11 -7.92 6.35
CA ASP A 346 -1.41 -8.87 5.47
C ASP A 346 -1.28 -8.40 4.01
N GLY A 347 -1.57 -7.12 3.73
CA GLY A 347 -1.54 -6.56 2.38
C GLY A 347 -2.83 -6.74 1.59
N ASN A 348 -3.90 -7.25 2.22
CA ASN A 348 -5.18 -7.43 1.55
C ASN A 348 -6.27 -6.56 2.18
N PHE A 349 -7.04 -5.91 1.31
CA PHE A 349 -8.32 -5.28 1.62
C PHE A 349 -9.43 -6.22 1.18
N TYR A 350 -10.31 -6.60 2.10
CA TYR A 350 -11.35 -7.60 1.90
C TYR A 350 -12.72 -6.97 1.80
N ARG A 351 -13.63 -7.67 1.12
CA ARG A 351 -15.07 -7.38 1.17
C ARG A 351 -15.88 -8.64 1.36
N CYS A 352 -16.94 -8.55 2.15
CA CYS A 352 -18.11 -9.42 2.10
C CYS A 352 -19.30 -8.60 1.63
N ARG A 353 -20.35 -9.25 1.14
CA ARG A 353 -21.60 -8.57 0.79
C ARG A 353 -22.84 -9.39 1.10
N THR A 354 -23.94 -8.70 1.30
CA THR A 354 -25.29 -9.25 1.35
C THR A 354 -26.24 -8.33 0.61
N LYS A 355 -27.43 -8.79 0.23
CA LYS A 355 -28.44 -7.89 -0.33
C LYS A 355 -28.85 -6.88 0.73
N ILE A 356 -29.12 -5.64 0.33
CA ILE A 356 -29.48 -4.58 1.28
C ILE A 356 -30.72 -4.94 2.13
N GLY A 357 -31.68 -5.65 1.55
CA GLY A 357 -32.88 -6.14 2.27
C GLY A 357 -32.62 -7.31 3.23
N ASP A 358 -31.47 -7.97 3.13
CA ASP A 358 -31.06 -9.08 4.01
C ASP A 358 -30.11 -8.60 5.13
N PHE A 359 -29.52 -7.40 4.98
CA PHE A 359 -28.63 -6.80 5.99
C PHE A 359 -29.31 -6.74 7.37
N PRO A 360 -28.61 -7.02 8.49
CA PRO A 360 -27.18 -7.34 8.63
C PRO A 360 -26.82 -8.82 8.41
N ASN A 361 -27.77 -9.65 7.97
CA ASN A 361 -27.58 -11.09 7.82
C ASN A 361 -27.08 -11.46 6.42
N GLY A 362 -26.62 -12.70 6.27
CA GLY A 362 -26.33 -13.29 4.95
C GLY A 362 -25.08 -12.75 4.26
N MET A 363 -24.13 -12.18 5.02
CA MET A 363 -22.83 -11.77 4.47
C MET A 363 -22.12 -12.95 3.81
N SER A 364 -21.61 -12.72 2.61
CA SER A 364 -20.83 -13.70 1.84
C SER A 364 -19.51 -14.06 2.54
N ALA A 365 -18.85 -15.12 2.03
CA ALA A 365 -17.44 -15.32 2.31
C ALA A 365 -16.62 -14.11 1.80
N PRO A 366 -15.48 -13.80 2.45
CA PRO A 366 -14.65 -12.66 2.07
C PRO A 366 -13.95 -12.89 0.74
N GLU A 367 -13.91 -11.84 -0.06
CA GLU A 367 -13.15 -11.72 -1.30
C GLU A 367 -12.08 -10.65 -1.11
N ILE A 368 -10.92 -10.81 -1.76
CA ILE A 368 -9.90 -9.77 -1.79
C ILE A 368 -10.32 -8.72 -2.82
N ALA A 369 -10.56 -7.49 -2.37
CA ALA A 369 -10.91 -6.34 -3.21
C ALA A 369 -9.67 -5.59 -3.70
N ILE A 370 -8.62 -5.47 -2.87
CA ILE A 370 -7.32 -4.90 -3.24
C ILE A 370 -6.23 -5.74 -2.59
N LYS A 371 -5.13 -5.94 -3.33
CA LYS A 371 -3.93 -6.60 -2.83
C LYS A 371 -2.70 -5.77 -3.12
N ASP A 372 -1.86 -5.58 -2.11
CA ASP A 372 -0.61 -4.86 -2.21
C ASP A 372 0.43 -5.39 -1.19
N ASN A 373 1.57 -4.72 -1.08
CA ASN A 373 2.50 -4.93 0.02
C ASN A 373 1.82 -4.58 1.37
N ARG A 374 1.99 -5.43 2.39
CA ARG A 374 1.45 -5.18 3.74
C ARG A 374 1.76 -3.79 4.30
N ASN A 375 2.92 -3.23 4.00
CA ASN A 375 3.29 -1.93 4.53
C ASN A 375 2.65 -0.77 3.78
N ASP A 376 2.23 -1.00 2.53
CA ASP A 376 1.57 -0.02 1.67
C ASP A 376 0.04 -0.21 1.67
N LEU A 377 -0.46 -1.34 2.16
CA LEU A 377 -1.87 -1.62 2.43
C LEU A 377 -1.93 -2.38 3.75
N PHE A 378 -2.09 -1.62 4.84
CA PHE A 378 -1.88 -2.13 6.18
C PHE A 378 -3.19 -2.38 6.94
N GLU A 379 -3.82 -1.31 7.40
CA GLU A 379 -5.04 -1.34 8.22
C GLU A 379 -5.87 -0.06 8.02
N GLY A 380 -6.80 0.25 8.93
CA GLY A 380 -7.44 1.57 9.04
C GLY A 380 -8.19 2.03 7.81
N SER A 381 -8.85 1.12 7.10
CA SER A 381 -9.56 1.44 5.86
C SER A 381 -10.91 2.10 6.09
N MET A 382 -11.34 2.97 5.17
CA MET A 382 -12.73 3.43 5.09
C MET A 382 -13.13 3.77 3.65
N THR A 383 -14.38 3.47 3.29
CA THR A 383 -14.91 3.61 1.93
C THR A 383 -16.12 4.53 1.91
N TYR A 384 -16.20 5.42 0.92
CA TYR A 384 -17.17 6.50 0.80
C TYR A 384 -17.77 6.58 -0.60
N LYS A 385 -18.99 7.08 -0.71
CA LYS A 385 -19.56 7.57 -1.96
C LYS A 385 -19.08 9.01 -2.19
N VAL A 386 -18.60 9.32 -3.39
CA VAL A 386 -18.29 10.70 -3.78
C VAL A 386 -19.59 11.40 -4.16
N LYS A 387 -19.85 12.56 -3.54
CA LYS A 387 -21.07 13.33 -3.76
C LYS A 387 -21.20 13.76 -5.21
N GLY A 388 -22.38 13.54 -5.78
CA GLY A 388 -22.71 14.01 -7.14
C GLY A 388 -22.12 13.17 -8.27
N THR A 389 -21.42 12.07 -7.97
CA THR A 389 -20.82 11.18 -8.99
C THR A 389 -21.25 9.74 -8.75
N GLU A 390 -20.91 8.85 -9.69
CA GLU A 390 -21.08 7.40 -9.47
C GLU A 390 -19.87 6.75 -8.77
N THR A 391 -18.83 7.53 -8.47
CA THR A 391 -17.58 7.00 -7.94
C THR A 391 -17.61 6.80 -6.43
N TYR A 392 -16.91 5.77 -6.00
CA TYR A 392 -16.55 5.47 -4.62
C TYR A 392 -15.07 5.76 -4.41
N LEU A 393 -14.73 6.28 -3.24
CA LEU A 393 -13.37 6.48 -2.76
C LEU A 393 -13.13 5.51 -1.61
N THR A 394 -12.03 4.77 -1.62
CA THR A 394 -11.54 4.08 -0.43
C THR A 394 -10.17 4.61 -0.08
N ILE A 395 -9.96 4.90 1.20
CA ILE A 395 -8.66 5.26 1.76
C ILE A 395 -8.21 4.13 2.69
N ILE A 396 -6.93 3.77 2.63
CA ILE A 396 -6.37 2.67 3.43
C ILE A 396 -5.05 3.13 4.04
N GLU A 397 -4.87 2.85 5.33
CA GLU A 397 -3.65 3.20 6.06
C GLU A 397 -2.49 2.33 5.58
N ALA A 398 -1.33 2.95 5.43
CA ALA A 398 -0.03 2.36 5.18
C ALA A 398 0.92 2.72 6.33
N MET A 399 1.95 1.91 6.58
CA MET A 399 2.74 1.97 7.82
C MET A 399 4.20 2.38 7.69
N SER A 400 4.77 2.47 6.49
CA SER A 400 6.20 2.72 6.32
C SER A 400 6.47 3.90 5.39
N PRO A 401 7.39 4.82 5.74
CA PRO A 401 8.21 4.91 6.97
C PRO A 401 7.52 5.61 8.18
N ALA A 402 6.30 6.10 8.02
CA ALA A 402 5.40 6.57 9.09
C ALA A 402 3.96 6.20 8.71
N ARG A 403 2.96 6.38 9.59
CA ARG A 403 1.56 6.15 9.19
C ARG A 403 1.09 7.23 8.20
N TYR A 404 0.47 6.78 7.10
CA TYR A 404 -0.10 7.64 6.06
C TYR A 404 -1.26 6.94 5.36
N TYR A 405 -2.05 7.67 4.59
CA TYR A 405 -3.14 7.12 3.78
C TYR A 405 -2.80 7.13 2.30
N ARG A 406 -3.22 6.06 1.64
CA ARG A 406 -3.33 5.95 0.18
C ARG A 406 -4.80 5.89 -0.20
N ALA A 407 -5.11 6.29 -1.43
CA ALA A 407 -6.47 6.32 -1.94
C ALA A 407 -6.64 5.50 -3.23
N TRP A 408 -7.82 4.92 -3.39
CA TRP A 408 -8.28 4.24 -4.59
C TRP A 408 -9.71 4.65 -4.91
N THR A 409 -10.07 4.59 -6.19
CA THR A 409 -11.44 4.85 -6.66
C THR A 409 -12.01 3.65 -7.40
N SER A 410 -13.33 3.54 -7.41
CA SER A 410 -14.08 2.58 -8.22
C SER A 410 -15.47 3.12 -8.51
N ASN A 411 -16.09 2.71 -9.62
CA ASN A 411 -17.50 3.01 -9.91
C ASN A 411 -18.45 1.89 -9.46
N ASP A 412 -17.91 0.84 -8.83
CA ASP A 412 -18.66 -0.31 -8.32
C ASP A 412 -18.00 -0.83 -7.04
N LEU A 413 -18.74 -0.90 -5.93
CA LEU A 413 -18.24 -1.47 -4.67
C LEU A 413 -17.84 -2.95 -4.81
N ASN A 414 -18.46 -3.67 -5.74
CA ASN A 414 -18.09 -5.03 -6.12
C ASN A 414 -17.10 -5.10 -7.29
N GLY A 415 -16.64 -3.96 -7.81
CA GLY A 415 -15.72 -3.88 -8.93
C GLY A 415 -14.24 -3.96 -8.52
N GLU A 416 -13.41 -3.62 -9.50
CA GLU A 416 -11.98 -3.39 -9.33
C GLU A 416 -11.75 -1.98 -8.77
N TRP A 417 -10.67 -1.81 -8.01
CA TRP A 417 -10.27 -0.53 -7.43
C TRP A 417 -8.98 -0.04 -8.08
N THR A 418 -9.00 1.20 -8.56
CA THR A 418 -7.85 1.84 -9.21
C THR A 418 -7.19 2.83 -8.25
N PRO A 419 -5.85 2.78 -8.04
CA PRO A 419 -5.14 3.78 -7.25
C PRO A 419 -5.46 5.20 -7.74
N LEU A 420 -5.71 6.13 -6.82
CA LEU A 420 -6.03 7.53 -7.14
C LEU A 420 -4.73 8.28 -7.46
N PRO A 421 -4.48 8.69 -8.73
CA PRO A 421 -3.21 9.29 -9.11
C PRO A 421 -2.91 10.56 -8.29
N GLY A 422 -1.74 10.59 -7.65
CA GLY A 422 -1.31 11.73 -6.82
C GLY A 422 -1.81 11.67 -5.37
N ALA A 423 -2.44 10.56 -4.97
CA ALA A 423 -2.90 10.31 -3.60
C ALA A 423 -2.70 8.84 -3.17
N ASP A 424 -1.85 8.09 -3.87
CA ASP A 424 -1.74 6.63 -3.79
C ASP A 424 -0.32 6.12 -3.48
N SER A 425 0.59 6.98 -3.00
CA SER A 425 1.99 6.59 -2.71
C SER A 425 2.54 7.29 -1.47
N TRP A 426 3.74 6.89 -1.02
CA TRP A 426 4.44 7.61 0.05
C TRP A 426 4.79 9.05 -0.32
N ASP A 427 5.20 9.29 -1.57
CA ASP A 427 5.66 10.61 -2.02
C ASP A 427 4.49 11.54 -2.35
N THR A 428 3.36 10.97 -2.78
CA THR A 428 2.10 11.68 -3.00
C THR A 428 0.97 10.95 -2.25
N PRO A 429 0.93 11.02 -0.90
CA PRO A 429 -0.07 10.32 -0.12
C PRO A 429 -1.42 11.03 -0.22
N PHE A 430 -2.50 10.31 0.04
CA PHE A 430 -3.80 10.95 0.27
C PHE A 430 -3.67 11.91 1.45
N ALA A 431 -3.20 11.42 2.59
CA ALA A 431 -2.83 12.22 3.74
C ALA A 431 -1.64 11.59 4.48
N GLY A 432 -0.57 12.36 4.68
CA GLY A 432 0.65 11.89 5.34
C GLY A 432 1.63 13.02 5.60
N ILE A 433 2.73 12.74 6.30
CA ILE A 433 3.73 13.77 6.65
C ILE A 433 4.29 14.54 5.44
N LYS A 434 4.24 13.97 4.24
CA LYS A 434 4.71 14.61 3.00
C LYS A 434 3.81 15.74 2.52
N ASN A 435 2.54 15.75 2.91
CA ASN A 435 1.56 16.70 2.42
C ASN A 435 0.65 17.31 3.50
N VAL A 436 0.92 17.02 4.77
CA VAL A 436 0.27 17.62 5.93
C VAL A 436 1.20 18.67 6.54
N THR A 437 0.73 19.91 6.61
CA THR A 437 1.28 20.97 7.46
C THR A 437 0.40 21.14 8.70
N PHE A 438 0.78 22.04 9.62
CA PHE A 438 -0.02 22.35 10.80
C PHE A 438 -0.59 23.76 10.70
N ASP A 439 -1.77 23.98 11.28
CA ASP A 439 -2.43 25.29 11.34
C ASP A 439 -1.49 26.36 11.96
N ASP A 440 -1.68 27.62 11.57
CA ASP A 440 -0.87 28.73 12.07
C ASP A 440 -0.82 28.76 13.61
N GLY A 441 0.39 28.73 14.16
CA GLY A 441 0.63 28.72 15.60
C GLY A 441 0.53 27.35 16.28
N VAL A 442 0.16 26.28 15.56
CA VAL A 442 0.18 24.90 16.07
C VAL A 442 1.59 24.32 15.91
N GLN A 443 2.17 23.85 17.02
CA GLN A 443 3.42 23.09 16.95
C GLN A 443 3.16 21.69 16.40
N PRO A 444 4.02 21.16 15.50
CA PRO A 444 3.94 19.79 15.03
C PRO A 444 3.96 18.81 16.21
N TRP A 445 2.87 18.07 16.38
CA TRP A 445 2.70 17.15 17.50
C TRP A 445 2.70 15.68 17.07
N THR A 446 2.71 15.42 15.76
CA THR A 446 2.76 14.07 15.22
C THR A 446 3.41 13.99 13.85
N ARG A 447 3.90 12.80 13.52
CA ARG A 447 4.38 12.41 12.18
C ARG A 447 3.51 11.30 11.57
N ASP A 448 2.59 10.74 12.37
CA ASP A 448 1.73 9.63 12.01
C ASP A 448 0.34 10.19 11.70
N ILE A 449 -0.11 10.03 10.45
CA ILE A 449 -1.51 10.21 10.07
C ILE A 449 -2.11 8.80 9.99
N SER A 450 -2.67 8.34 11.10
CA SER A 450 -3.13 6.96 11.29
C SER A 450 -4.67 6.88 11.38
N HIS A 451 -5.23 5.68 11.60
CA HIS A 451 -6.65 5.34 11.68
C HIS A 451 -7.56 6.55 11.99
N GLY A 452 -8.44 6.88 11.05
CA GLY A 452 -9.34 8.03 11.09
C GLY A 452 -10.54 7.87 10.18
N GLU A 453 -11.45 8.84 10.20
CA GLU A 453 -12.63 8.89 9.32
C GLU A 453 -12.77 10.29 8.69
N LEU A 454 -13.12 10.34 7.41
CA LEU A 454 -13.49 11.58 6.73
C LEU A 454 -14.82 12.06 7.29
N ILE A 455 -14.95 13.37 7.44
CA ILE A 455 -16.20 13.99 7.80
C ILE A 455 -17.20 13.78 6.66
N ARG A 456 -18.30 13.12 6.97
CA ARG A 456 -19.36 12.77 6.02
C ARG A 456 -20.38 13.89 5.89
N ASP A 457 -20.92 14.03 4.68
CA ASP A 457 -22.04 14.92 4.34
C ASP A 457 -23.39 14.39 4.84
N ASN A 458 -23.48 13.09 5.08
CA ASN A 458 -24.66 12.41 5.60
C ASN A 458 -24.26 11.47 6.75
N VAL A 459 -25.26 10.85 7.35
CA VAL A 459 -25.07 9.89 8.44
C VAL A 459 -25.48 8.48 8.06
N THR A 460 -25.88 8.25 6.81
CA THR A 460 -26.60 7.05 6.40
C THR A 460 -25.65 5.91 6.01
N GLU A 461 -26.22 4.77 5.63
CA GLU A 461 -25.53 3.59 5.10
C GLU A 461 -24.76 3.81 3.78
N THR A 462 -24.82 5.02 3.24
CA THR A 462 -24.09 5.49 2.06
C THR A 462 -23.16 6.64 2.46
N PRO A 463 -22.13 6.40 3.31
CA PRO A 463 -21.26 7.46 3.82
C PRO A 463 -20.72 8.30 2.67
N THR A 464 -21.27 9.51 2.52
CA THR A 464 -20.98 10.39 1.39
C THR A 464 -20.03 11.48 1.80
N ILE A 465 -19.10 11.83 0.92
CA ILE A 465 -18.13 12.91 1.14
C ILE A 465 -18.20 13.93 0.00
N ASP A 466 -17.97 15.20 0.35
CA ASP A 466 -17.76 16.28 -0.61
C ASP A 466 -16.25 16.51 -0.82
N VAL A 467 -15.75 16.11 -1.98
CA VAL A 467 -14.31 16.23 -2.31
C VAL A 467 -13.83 17.68 -2.38
N GLY A 468 -14.73 18.66 -2.51
CA GLY A 468 -14.41 20.08 -2.46
C GLY A 468 -14.25 20.63 -1.05
N ASN A 469 -14.56 19.86 0.00
CA ASN A 469 -14.50 20.29 1.39
C ASN A 469 -14.13 19.13 2.34
N LEU A 470 -13.06 18.40 2.02
CA LEU A 470 -12.64 17.27 2.83
C LEU A 470 -12.07 17.71 4.18
N GLN A 471 -12.55 17.04 5.22
CA GLN A 471 -11.97 17.09 6.56
C GLN A 471 -11.78 15.66 7.05
N PHE A 472 -10.70 15.40 7.79
CA PHE A 472 -10.32 14.05 8.22
C PHE A 472 -9.99 14.04 9.71
N LEU A 473 -10.84 13.40 10.53
CA LEU A 473 -10.56 13.19 11.94
C LEU A 473 -9.63 11.99 12.06
N PHE A 474 -8.41 12.20 12.54
CA PHE A 474 -7.35 11.19 12.51
C PHE A 474 -6.72 11.01 13.89
N GLN A 475 -6.10 9.86 14.11
CA GLN A 475 -5.24 9.64 15.27
C GLN A 475 -3.77 9.92 14.95
N GLY A 476 -3.09 10.56 15.88
CA GLY A 476 -1.64 10.77 15.86
C GLY A 476 -1.05 10.62 17.26
N ARG A 477 0.27 10.60 17.35
CA ARG A 477 1.04 10.58 18.61
C ARG A 477 2.35 11.35 18.48
N ASP A 478 3.01 11.63 19.60
CA ASP A 478 4.35 12.23 19.59
C ASP A 478 5.31 11.24 18.90
N PRO A 479 6.13 11.67 17.92
CA PRO A 479 7.10 10.80 17.26
C PRO A 479 8.10 10.15 18.21
N ASP A 480 8.39 10.79 19.34
CA ASP A 480 9.33 10.31 20.35
C ASP A 480 8.70 9.28 21.30
N ASP A 481 7.37 9.09 21.24
CA ASP A 481 6.70 8.02 21.98
C ASP A 481 7.17 6.65 21.51
N GLY A 482 7.67 5.83 22.44
CA GLY A 482 8.10 4.46 22.20
C GLY A 482 7.50 3.47 23.19
N GLY A 483 7.76 2.18 22.97
CA GLY A 483 7.31 1.10 23.85
C GLY A 483 6.25 0.20 23.22
N PRO A 484 5.54 -0.61 24.03
CA PRO A 484 4.51 -1.51 23.54
C PRO A 484 3.38 -0.74 22.85
N TYR A 485 2.94 -1.19 21.67
CA TYR A 485 1.94 -0.51 20.83
C TYR A 485 0.69 -0.08 21.60
N HIS A 486 0.16 -0.96 22.46
CA HIS A 486 -1.06 -0.69 23.24
C HIS A 486 -0.90 0.42 24.30
N LEU A 487 0.34 0.80 24.64
CA LEU A 487 0.63 1.90 25.57
C LEU A 487 0.94 3.22 24.87
N LEU A 488 1.00 3.24 23.53
CA LEU A 488 1.31 4.45 22.79
C LEU A 488 0.19 5.49 22.98
N PRO A 489 0.52 6.73 23.33
CA PRO A 489 -0.47 7.72 23.73
C PRO A 489 -1.07 8.44 22.52
N TYR A 490 -1.81 7.70 21.69
CA TYR A 490 -2.55 8.27 20.58
C TYR A 490 -3.61 9.28 21.04
N ARG A 491 -3.81 10.30 20.22
CA ARG A 491 -4.70 11.46 20.39
C ARG A 491 -5.39 11.75 19.06
N LEU A 492 -6.52 12.46 19.08
CA LEU A 492 -7.21 12.84 17.85
C LEU A 492 -6.92 14.29 17.46
N GLY A 493 -6.73 14.53 16.16
CA GLY A 493 -6.69 15.84 15.52
C GLY A 493 -7.51 15.85 14.24
N LEU A 494 -7.66 17.02 13.61
CA LEU A 494 -8.44 17.19 12.39
C LEU A 494 -7.54 17.71 11.27
N LEU A 495 -7.56 17.06 10.12
CA LEU A 495 -7.03 17.61 8.88
C LEU A 495 -8.14 18.35 8.13
N ARG A 496 -7.77 19.45 7.48
CA ARG A 496 -8.61 20.18 6.52
C ARG A 496 -7.87 20.27 5.20
N LEU A 497 -8.53 19.89 4.11
CA LEU A 497 -7.95 20.02 2.79
C LEU A 497 -7.85 21.51 2.43
N ASP A 498 -6.70 21.92 1.91
CA ASP A 498 -6.48 23.28 1.42
C ASP A 498 -7.37 23.54 0.19
N GLU A 499 -8.04 24.69 0.13
CA GLU A 499 -8.92 25.10 -0.97
C GLU A 499 -8.19 25.15 -2.33
N SER A 500 -6.86 25.28 -2.33
CA SER A 500 -6.02 25.22 -3.53
C SER A 500 -5.72 23.80 -4.01
N SER A 501 -6.13 22.77 -3.27
CA SER A 501 -5.98 21.38 -3.67
C SER A 501 -7.04 21.01 -4.69
N GLU A 502 -6.62 20.65 -5.89
CA GLU A 502 -7.50 20.02 -6.87
C GLU A 502 -7.57 18.52 -6.56
N PHE A 503 -8.73 18.06 -6.07
CA PHE A 503 -8.96 16.62 -5.94
C PHE A 503 -8.89 16.00 -7.35
N PRO A 504 -8.10 14.93 -7.56
CA PRO A 504 -7.96 14.35 -8.89
C PRO A 504 -9.33 13.91 -9.40
N PRO A 505 -9.69 14.18 -10.68
CA PRO A 505 -11.01 13.85 -11.19
C PRO A 505 -11.24 12.33 -11.06
N PRO A 506 -12.41 11.90 -10.54
CA PRO A 506 -12.78 10.50 -10.52
C PRO A 506 -12.78 9.90 -11.93
N ILE A 507 -12.54 8.59 -12.03
CA ILE A 507 -12.53 7.87 -13.31
C ILE A 507 -13.91 8.02 -13.99
N GLY A 508 -13.99 8.83 -15.05
CA GLY A 508 -15.16 8.89 -15.94
C GLY A 508 -15.62 10.29 -16.36
N ASP A 509 -15.27 11.35 -15.61
CA ASP A 509 -15.68 12.72 -15.96
C ASP A 509 -14.57 13.41 -16.77
N VAL A 510 -14.34 12.91 -17.98
CA VAL A 510 -13.76 13.75 -19.03
C VAL A 510 -14.91 14.56 -19.60
N ASP A 511 -14.90 15.86 -19.30
CA ASP A 511 -15.86 16.84 -19.81
C ASP A 511 -15.95 16.70 -21.34
N VAL A 512 -17.04 16.09 -21.81
CA VAL A 512 -17.36 16.00 -23.23
C VAL A 512 -17.95 17.37 -23.59
N GLY A 513 -17.04 18.31 -23.85
CA GLY A 513 -17.35 19.72 -24.02
C GLY A 513 -18.60 19.97 -24.86
N ALA A 514 -19.48 20.83 -24.36
CA ALA A 514 -20.52 21.44 -25.16
C ALA A 514 -19.85 22.27 -26.27
N ASN A 515 -20.18 21.94 -27.52
CA ASN A 515 -19.88 22.74 -28.70
C ASN A 515 -20.50 24.13 -28.64
#